data_AF-A0A6P5XBM6-F1
#
_entry.id   AF-A0A6P5XBM6-F1
#
_cell.length_a   1.000
_cell.length_b   1.000
_cell.length_c   1.000
_cell.angle_alpha   90.00
_cell.angle_beta   90.00
_cell.angle_gamma   90.00
#
_symmetry.space_group_name_H-M   'P 1'
#
loop_
_entity.id
_entity.type
_entity.pdbx_description
1 polymer ?
#
loop_
_entity_poly.entity_id
_entity_poly.type
_entity_poly.pdbx_seq_one_letter_code
_entity_poly.pdbx_strand_id
1 'polypeptide(L)'
;MRTTLDSATRGANMSKTPEEANKLIEEIAITNTNEAWREIILDPNKRIRLNFNDWYYNLKLVLRQEKMLYARDEPVPSEPDARVDDTVWQVYETHNDHADQASCIMVASMTSKLQRQHEIMNAPIIILHLKELFTKQGQIERFETSKELFQIVMFKSTSVKVHCLKMIN
;
A
#
# COMPACT_ATOMS: atom_id res chain seq x y z
N MET A 1 -70.91 6.54 -16.41
CA MET A 1 -70.58 7.98 -16.57
C MET A 1 -69.49 8.30 -15.57
N ARG A 2 -68.25 8.44 -16.04
CA ARG A 2 -67.50 9.71 -16.14
C ARG A 2 -67.07 10.27 -14.78
N THR A 3 -65.82 10.01 -14.35
CA THR A 3 -64.54 10.74 -14.55
C THR A 3 -64.30 11.87 -13.55
N THR A 4 -63.20 11.75 -12.79
CA THR A 4 -62.10 12.73 -12.55
C THR A 4 -61.20 12.07 -11.49
N LEU A 5 -60.13 11.37 -11.84
CA LEU A 5 -58.79 11.87 -12.17
C LEU A 5 -58.24 12.79 -11.07
N ASP A 6 -57.42 12.24 -10.17
CA ASP A 6 -56.34 13.02 -9.58
C ASP A 6 -55.08 12.15 -9.43
N SER A 7 -54.10 12.52 -10.23
CA SER A 7 -52.78 11.92 -10.35
C SER A 7 -51.83 12.63 -9.40
N ALA A 8 -51.22 11.91 -8.46
CA ALA A 8 -50.06 12.39 -7.73
C ALA A 8 -49.09 11.26 -7.41
N THR A 9 -48.63 10.55 -8.45
CA THR A 9 -47.32 9.91 -8.41
C THR A 9 -46.26 11.01 -8.54
N ARG A 10 -46.04 11.79 -7.48
CA ARG A 10 -44.88 12.67 -7.39
C ARG A 10 -43.72 11.84 -6.85
N GLY A 11 -43.22 10.96 -7.70
CA GLY A 11 -41.83 10.52 -7.58
C GLY A 11 -40.99 11.78 -7.68
N ALA A 12 -40.44 12.23 -6.56
CA ALA A 12 -39.39 13.23 -6.56
C ALA A 12 -38.19 12.61 -7.28
N ASN A 13 -38.17 12.75 -8.60
CA ASN A 13 -36.92 12.79 -9.34
C ASN A 13 -36.18 14.00 -8.78
N MET A 14 -35.41 13.78 -7.71
CA MET A 14 -34.27 14.64 -7.41
C MET A 14 -33.32 14.44 -8.59
N SER A 15 -33.47 15.26 -9.63
CA SER A 15 -32.41 15.44 -10.60
C SER A 15 -31.25 16.03 -9.81
N LYS A 16 -30.37 15.17 -9.32
CA LYS A 16 -29.08 15.59 -8.77
C LYS A 16 -28.47 16.54 -9.78
N THR A 17 -28.03 17.71 -9.34
CA THR A 17 -27.40 18.66 -10.24
C THR A 17 -26.21 17.97 -10.92
N PRO A 18 -25.79 18.39 -12.13
CA PRO A 18 -24.63 17.79 -12.80
C PRO A 18 -23.39 17.75 -11.89
N GLU A 19 -23.29 18.71 -10.98
CA GLU A 19 -22.23 18.83 -9.96
C GLU A 19 -22.35 17.78 -8.85
N GLU A 20 -23.55 17.53 -8.32
CA GLU A 20 -23.80 16.46 -7.35
C GLU A 20 -23.61 15.07 -7.97
N ALA A 21 -23.99 14.91 -9.24
CA ALA A 21 -23.81 13.66 -9.98
C ALA A 21 -22.31 13.38 -10.21
N ASN A 22 -21.52 14.39 -10.60
CA ASN A 22 -20.08 14.25 -10.77
C ASN A 22 -19.37 13.96 -9.45
N LYS A 23 -19.74 14.64 -8.37
CA LYS A 23 -19.20 14.37 -7.03
C LYS A 23 -19.46 12.93 -6.58
N LEU A 24 -20.67 12.41 -6.82
CA LEU A 24 -21.01 11.02 -6.53
C LEU A 24 -20.26 10.03 -7.41
N ILE A 25 -20.03 10.34 -8.69
CA ILE A 25 -19.24 9.50 -9.60
C ILE A 25 -17.78 9.46 -9.13
N GLU A 26 -17.22 10.58 -8.71
CA GLU A 26 -15.87 10.64 -8.13
C GLU A 26 -15.79 9.86 -6.82
N GLU A 27 -16.75 10.04 -5.91
CA GLU A 27 -16.82 9.26 -4.66
C GLU A 27 -16.95 7.75 -4.93
N ILE A 28 -17.82 7.32 -5.86
CA ILE A 28 -17.99 5.91 -6.23
C ILE A 28 -16.71 5.37 -6.90
N ALA A 29 -16.07 6.13 -7.78
CA ALA A 29 -14.80 5.75 -8.42
C ALA A 29 -13.67 5.60 -7.39
N ILE A 30 -13.61 6.48 -6.39
CA ILE A 30 -12.68 6.41 -5.26
C ILE A 30 -12.99 5.18 -4.40
N THR A 31 -14.25 4.91 -4.09
CA THR A 31 -14.64 3.78 -3.23
C THR A 31 -14.36 2.43 -3.91
N ASN A 32 -14.65 2.31 -5.21
CA ASN A 32 -14.36 1.10 -6.00
C ASN A 32 -12.85 0.88 -6.22
N THR A 33 -12.08 1.96 -6.36
CA THR A 33 -10.61 1.85 -6.40
C THR A 33 -10.06 1.45 -5.03
N ASN A 34 -10.62 1.96 -3.93
CA ASN A 34 -10.25 1.56 -2.57
C ASN A 34 -10.47 0.08 -2.31
N GLU A 35 -11.58 -0.51 -2.78
CA GLU A 35 -11.81 -1.96 -2.68
C GLU A 35 -10.83 -2.77 -3.54
N ALA A 36 -10.58 -2.34 -4.78
CA ALA A 36 -9.65 -3.02 -5.68
C ALA A 36 -8.19 -3.01 -5.19
N TRP A 37 -7.72 -1.88 -4.64
CA TRP A 37 -6.36 -1.78 -4.09
C TRP A 37 -6.22 -2.51 -2.75
N ARG A 38 -7.26 -2.52 -1.91
CA ARG A 38 -7.33 -3.36 -0.71
C ARG A 38 -7.20 -4.83 -1.06
N GLU A 39 -7.87 -5.32 -2.09
CA GLU A 39 -7.64 -6.69 -2.57
C GLU A 39 -6.21 -6.88 -3.05
N ILE A 40 -5.62 -6.00 -3.86
CA ILE A 40 -4.25 -6.19 -4.38
C ILE A 40 -3.20 -6.24 -3.26
N ILE A 41 -3.36 -5.41 -2.23
CA ILE A 41 -2.41 -5.30 -1.12
C ILE A 41 -2.67 -6.35 -0.04
N LEU A 42 -3.93 -6.71 0.20
CA LEU A 42 -4.31 -7.63 1.26
C LEU A 42 -4.51 -9.07 0.78
N ASP A 43 -4.54 -9.34 -0.54
CA ASP A 43 -4.65 -10.70 -1.10
C ASP A 43 -3.40 -11.53 -0.75
N PRO A 44 -3.54 -12.55 0.13
CA PRO A 44 -2.43 -13.40 0.56
C PRO A 44 -1.69 -14.09 -0.61
N ASN A 45 -2.38 -14.34 -1.72
CA ASN A 45 -1.82 -14.99 -2.89
C ASN A 45 -0.92 -14.06 -3.71
N LYS A 46 -1.11 -12.73 -3.61
CA LYS A 46 -0.31 -11.70 -4.28
C LYS A 46 0.83 -11.15 -3.41
N ARG A 47 0.79 -11.38 -2.08
CA ARG A 47 1.86 -11.01 -1.12
C ARG A 47 3.21 -11.69 -1.37
N ILE A 48 3.24 -12.81 -2.11
CA ILE A 48 4.42 -13.67 -2.30
C ILE A 48 5.38 -13.17 -3.40
N ARG A 49 4.96 -12.22 -4.25
CA ARG A 49 5.74 -11.83 -5.46
C ARG A 49 6.17 -10.37 -5.55
N LEU A 50 5.73 -9.50 -4.64
CA LEU A 50 6.08 -8.08 -4.70
C LEU A 50 7.47 -7.87 -4.10
N ASN A 51 8.44 -7.44 -4.93
CA ASN A 51 9.69 -6.90 -4.40
C ASN A 51 9.41 -5.61 -3.61
N PHE A 52 10.37 -5.15 -2.80
CA PHE A 52 10.21 -3.95 -1.97
C PHE A 52 9.69 -2.73 -2.75
N ASN A 53 10.15 -2.54 -3.99
CA ASN A 53 9.77 -1.38 -4.79
C ASN A 53 8.31 -1.44 -5.21
N ASP A 54 7.81 -2.61 -5.62
CA ASP A 54 6.43 -2.78 -6.03
C ASP A 54 5.48 -2.64 -4.83
N TRP A 55 5.83 -3.27 -3.71
CA TRP A 55 5.11 -3.09 -2.44
C TRP A 55 5.07 -1.61 -2.03
N TYR A 56 6.22 -0.94 -2.05
CA TYR A 56 6.34 0.45 -1.65
C TYR A 56 5.63 1.42 -2.60
N TYR A 57 5.59 1.11 -3.90
CA TYR A 57 4.81 1.88 -4.88
C TYR A 57 3.32 1.78 -4.60
N ASN A 58 2.80 0.57 -4.40
CA ASN A 58 1.38 0.33 -4.09
C ASN A 58 0.99 0.98 -2.76
N LEU A 59 1.85 0.88 -1.74
CA LEU A 59 1.64 1.54 -0.46
C LEU A 59 1.52 3.07 -0.62
N LYS A 60 2.40 3.70 -1.40
CA LYS A 60 2.31 5.15 -1.66
C LYS A 60 1.01 5.55 -2.33
N LEU A 61 0.47 4.72 -3.23
CA LEU A 61 -0.82 4.98 -3.86
C LEU A 61 -1.96 4.96 -2.84
N VAL A 62 -2.02 3.95 -1.98
CA VAL A 62 -3.03 3.87 -0.91
C VAL A 62 -2.92 5.03 0.06
N LEU A 63 -1.72 5.32 0.58
CA LEU A 63 -1.53 6.42 1.52
C LEU A 63 -1.86 7.79 0.91
N ARG A 64 -1.61 7.97 -0.40
CA ARG A 64 -2.03 9.19 -1.12
C ARG A 64 -3.55 9.27 -1.20
N GLN A 65 -4.22 8.16 -1.51
CA GLN A 65 -5.66 8.10 -1.64
C GLN A 65 -6.37 8.36 -0.31
N GLU A 66 -5.83 7.81 0.79
CA GLU A 66 -6.32 8.01 2.15
C GLU A 66 -5.89 9.37 2.74
N LYS A 67 -5.19 10.22 1.96
CA LYS A 67 -4.68 11.53 2.37
C LYS A 67 -3.72 11.47 3.58
N MET A 68 -3.07 10.34 3.81
CA MET A 68 -2.13 10.11 4.93
C MET A 68 -0.66 10.14 4.49
N LEU A 69 -0.39 10.43 3.22
CA LEU A 69 0.98 10.44 2.70
C LEU A 69 1.88 11.44 3.48
N TYR A 70 1.32 12.56 3.92
CA TYR A 70 2.06 13.58 4.67
C TYR A 70 2.49 13.08 6.06
N ALA A 71 1.64 12.32 6.77
CA ALA A 71 1.93 11.76 8.09
C ALA A 71 3.12 10.78 8.09
N ARG A 72 3.55 10.36 6.90
CA ARG A 72 4.72 9.53 6.68
C ARG A 72 6.03 10.32 6.53
N ASP A 73 5.94 11.44 5.81
CA ASP A 73 7.11 12.22 5.37
C ASP A 73 7.36 13.44 6.27
N GLU A 74 6.34 13.91 6.98
CA GLU A 74 6.43 15.01 7.94
C GLU A 74 6.79 14.49 9.35
N PRO A 75 7.59 15.25 10.11
CA PRO A 75 7.87 14.92 11.50
C PRO A 75 6.58 15.00 12.31
N VAL A 76 6.42 14.06 13.26
CA VAL A 76 5.32 14.10 14.23
C VAL A 76 5.32 15.49 14.90
N PRO A 77 4.20 16.22 14.88
CA PRO A 77 4.11 17.53 15.52
C PRO A 77 4.46 17.39 17.00
N SER A 78 5.15 18.38 17.56
CA SER A 78 5.41 18.39 18.99
C SER A 78 4.09 18.43 19.77
N GLU A 79 4.05 17.72 20.91
CA GLU A 79 2.92 17.77 21.82
C GLU A 79 2.61 19.23 22.20
N PRO A 80 1.37 19.71 21.99
CA PRO A 80 0.99 21.06 22.34
C PRO A 80 1.00 21.32 23.85
N ASP A 81 1.19 22.57 24.28
CA ASP A 81 1.01 22.94 25.70
C ASP A 81 -0.49 22.87 26.06
N ALA A 82 -0.82 22.42 27.27
CA ALA A 82 -2.21 22.39 27.75
C ALA A 82 -2.93 23.76 27.69
N ARG A 83 -2.21 24.86 27.52
CA ARG A 83 -2.74 26.23 27.38
C ARG A 83 -3.01 26.68 25.95
N VAL A 84 -2.67 25.89 24.94
CA VAL A 84 -2.96 26.23 23.54
C VAL A 84 -4.43 26.04 23.20
N ASP A 85 -4.85 26.65 22.10
CA ASP A 85 -6.21 26.55 21.59
C ASP A 85 -6.56 25.11 21.15
N ASP A 86 -7.85 24.77 21.25
CA ASP A 86 -8.38 23.44 20.90
C ASP A 86 -8.07 23.06 19.44
N THR A 87 -7.97 24.05 18.54
CA THR A 87 -7.61 23.80 17.13
C THR A 87 -6.21 23.22 16.97
N VAL A 88 -5.27 23.61 17.83
CA VAL A 88 -3.88 23.10 17.80
C VAL A 88 -3.84 21.66 18.30
N TRP A 89 -4.60 21.34 19.35
CA TRP A 89 -4.78 19.97 19.82
C TRP A 89 -5.40 19.07 18.75
N GLN A 90 -6.45 19.55 18.08
CA GLN A 90 -7.11 18.81 17.01
C GLN A 90 -6.17 18.47 15.85
N VAL A 91 -5.29 19.40 15.46
CA VAL A 91 -4.28 19.17 14.42
C VAL A 91 -3.26 18.10 14.85
N TYR A 92 -2.79 18.16 16.11
CA TYR A 92 -1.88 17.17 16.67
C TYR A 92 -2.50 15.77 16.71
N GLU A 93 -3.72 15.64 17.24
CA GLU A 93 -4.44 14.37 17.32
C GLU A 93 -4.70 13.78 15.92
N THR A 94 -5.16 14.60 14.98
CA THR A 94 -5.41 14.16 13.59
C THR A 94 -4.13 13.64 12.94
N HIS A 95 -2.99 14.32 13.17
CA HIS A 95 -1.71 13.84 12.65
C HIS A 95 -1.33 12.48 13.25
N ASN A 96 -1.46 12.30 14.56
CA ASN A 96 -1.14 11.03 15.21
C ASN A 96 -2.05 9.90 14.71
N ASP A 97 -3.35 10.17 14.58
CA ASP A 97 -4.31 9.18 14.09
C ASP A 97 -3.97 8.75 12.65
N HIS A 98 -3.60 9.70 11.77
CA HIS A 98 -3.12 9.36 10.43
C HIS A 98 -1.79 8.60 10.43
N ALA A 99 -0.87 8.90 11.35
CA ALA A 99 0.39 8.18 11.47
C ALA A 99 0.18 6.72 11.93
N ASP A 100 -0.73 6.51 12.88
CA ASP A 100 -1.12 5.18 13.36
C ASP A 100 -1.83 4.39 12.27
N GLN A 101 -2.81 5.00 11.59
CA GLN A 101 -3.51 4.37 10.47
C GLN A 101 -2.55 4.00 9.34
N ALA A 102 -1.61 4.87 8.97
CA ALA A 102 -0.58 4.56 7.99
C ALA A 102 0.28 3.35 8.41
N SER A 103 0.67 3.29 9.69
CA SER A 103 1.43 2.16 10.24
C SER A 103 0.62 0.85 10.19
N CYS A 104 -0.67 0.90 10.54
CA CYS A 104 -1.57 -0.25 10.44
C CYS A 104 -1.71 -0.76 9.00
N ILE A 105 -1.89 0.13 8.02
CA ILE A 105 -1.97 -0.23 6.60
C ILE A 105 -0.67 -0.90 6.14
N MET A 106 0.49 -0.34 6.53
CA MET A 106 1.79 -0.92 6.23
C MET A 106 1.91 -2.33 6.80
N VAL A 107 1.62 -2.54 8.08
CA VAL A 107 1.69 -3.87 8.70
C VAL A 107 0.70 -4.83 8.03
N ALA A 108 -0.55 -4.42 7.82
CA ALA A 108 -1.59 -5.24 7.21
C ALA A 108 -1.23 -5.75 5.80
N SER A 109 -0.45 -4.97 5.04
CA SER A 109 0.02 -5.33 3.69
C SER A 109 1.11 -6.41 3.64
N MET A 110 1.73 -6.75 4.77
CA MET A 110 2.90 -7.64 4.80
C MET A 110 2.52 -9.10 5.00
N THR A 111 3.48 -10.01 4.82
CA THR A 111 3.30 -11.42 5.23
C THR A 111 3.16 -11.54 6.75
N SER A 112 2.52 -12.61 7.24
CA SER A 112 2.30 -12.81 8.69
C SER A 112 3.58 -12.81 9.52
N LYS A 113 4.71 -13.24 8.94
CA LYS A 113 6.02 -13.18 9.61
C LYS A 113 6.46 -11.73 9.82
N LEU A 114 6.38 -10.90 8.78
CA LEU A 114 6.74 -9.50 8.85
C LEU A 114 5.75 -8.71 9.72
N GLN A 115 4.45 -9.04 9.68
CA GLN A 115 3.44 -8.41 10.54
C GLN A 115 3.85 -8.44 12.02
N ARG A 116 4.18 -9.63 12.54
CA ARG A 116 4.61 -9.81 13.94
C ARG A 116 5.88 -9.04 14.30
N GLN A 117 6.76 -8.79 13.32
CA GLN A 117 8.00 -8.06 13.55
C GLN A 117 7.80 -6.55 13.59
N HIS A 118 6.70 -6.03 13.04
CA HIS A 118 6.48 -4.59 12.83
C HIS A 118 5.22 -4.06 13.51
N GLU A 119 4.52 -4.88 14.30
CA GLU A 119 3.22 -4.55 14.92
C GLU A 119 3.23 -3.24 15.74
N ILE A 120 4.35 -2.94 16.40
CA ILE A 120 4.50 -1.76 17.27
C ILE A 120 5.44 -0.70 16.69
N MET A 121 5.81 -0.81 15.41
CA MET A 121 6.71 0.14 14.76
C MET A 121 5.91 1.24 14.08
N ASN A 122 6.44 2.46 14.11
CA ASN A 122 5.87 3.54 13.32
C ASN A 122 6.23 3.41 11.82
N ALA A 123 5.41 4.02 10.97
CA ALA A 123 5.54 3.99 9.52
C ALA A 123 6.96 4.32 9.00
N PRO A 124 7.66 5.37 9.46
CA PRO A 124 9.03 5.67 9.02
C PRO A 124 10.03 4.54 9.34
N ILE A 125 9.98 3.98 10.55
CA ILE A 125 10.86 2.88 10.97
C ILE A 125 10.57 1.63 10.14
N ILE A 126 9.30 1.32 9.90
CA ILE A 126 8.89 0.19 9.05
C ILE A 126 9.53 0.27 7.67
N ILE A 127 9.44 1.43 7.00
CA ILE A 127 10.00 1.62 5.66
C ILE A 127 11.52 1.43 5.67
N LEU A 128 12.20 2.01 6.67
CA LEU A 128 13.65 1.91 6.79
C LEU A 128 14.08 0.45 6.95
N HIS A 129 13.45 -0.28 7.88
CA HIS A 129 13.78 -1.66 8.18
C HIS A 129 13.51 -2.60 7.00
N LEU A 130 12.37 -2.43 6.31
CA LEU A 130 12.07 -3.20 5.11
C LEU A 130 13.06 -2.91 3.97
N LYS A 131 13.42 -1.65 3.74
CA LYS A 131 14.41 -1.28 2.73
C LYS A 131 15.75 -1.97 2.99
N GLU A 132 16.19 -2.00 4.24
CA GLU A 132 17.42 -2.68 4.64
C GLU A 132 17.31 -4.20 4.43
N LEU A 133 16.22 -4.81 4.89
CA LEU A 133 15.97 -6.24 4.78
C LEU A 133 16.02 -6.72 3.33
N PHE A 134 15.29 -6.05 2.43
CA PHE A 134 15.25 -6.42 1.01
C PHE A 134 16.55 -6.09 0.27
N THR A 135 17.28 -5.05 0.69
CA THR A 135 18.61 -4.76 0.16
C THR A 135 19.60 -5.88 0.52
N LYS A 136 19.63 -6.30 1.79
CA LYS A 136 20.47 -7.41 2.26
C LYS A 136 20.11 -8.72 1.57
N GLN A 137 18.83 -9.03 1.47
CA GLN A 137 18.35 -10.23 0.79
C GLN A 137 18.82 -10.25 -0.67
N GLY A 138 18.67 -9.15 -1.40
CA GLY A 138 19.14 -9.05 -2.79
C GLY A 138 20.67 -9.13 -2.92
N GLN A 139 21.43 -8.70 -1.92
CA GLN A 139 22.89 -8.90 -1.89
C GLN A 139 23.27 -10.37 -1.68
N ILE A 140 22.58 -11.05 -0.75
CA ILE A 140 22.79 -12.48 -0.47
C ILE A 140 22.47 -13.32 -1.71
N GLU A 141 21.33 -13.07 -2.36
CA GLU A 141 20.92 -13.80 -3.57
C GLU A 141 21.94 -13.62 -4.71
N ARG A 142 22.43 -12.39 -4.92
CA ARG A 142 23.49 -12.12 -5.91
C ARG A 142 24.79 -12.83 -5.56
N PHE A 143 25.16 -12.85 -4.28
CA PHE A 143 26.36 -13.54 -3.82
C PHE A 143 26.26 -15.05 -4.03
N GLU A 144 25.17 -15.69 -3.60
CA GLU A 144 24.97 -17.14 -3.78
C GLU A 144 24.88 -17.51 -5.27
N THR A 145 24.17 -16.73 -6.09
CA THR A 145 24.13 -16.94 -7.55
C THR A 145 25.53 -16.85 -8.17
N SER A 146 26.30 -15.84 -7.77
CA SER A 146 27.68 -15.66 -8.28
C SER A 146 28.58 -16.80 -7.83
N LYS A 147 28.46 -17.22 -6.57
CA LYS A 147 29.22 -18.33 -6.00
C LYS A 147 28.90 -19.64 -6.70
N GLU A 148 27.64 -19.95 -6.95
CA GLU A 148 27.23 -21.13 -7.73
C GLU A 148 27.84 -21.07 -9.13
N LEU A 149 27.74 -19.93 -9.82
CA LEU A 149 28.31 -19.74 -11.15
C LEU A 149 29.82 -19.98 -11.18
N PHE A 150 30.57 -19.42 -10.23
CA PHE A 150 32.03 -19.60 -10.16
C PHE A 150 32.45 -21.01 -9.74
N GLN A 151 31.57 -21.77 -9.08
CA GLN A 151 31.81 -23.17 -8.73
C GLN A 151 31.54 -24.14 -9.90
N ILE A 152 30.91 -23.69 -10.98
CA ILE A 152 30.67 -24.51 -12.17
C ILE A 152 31.99 -24.71 -12.92
N VAL A 153 32.64 -25.85 -12.68
CA VAL A 153 33.87 -26.25 -13.39
C VAL A 153 33.54 -27.22 -14.54
N MET A 154 34.19 -27.02 -15.69
CA MET A 154 34.04 -27.91 -16.84
C MET A 154 34.85 -29.20 -16.63
N PHE A 155 34.19 -30.35 -16.68
CA PHE A 155 34.87 -31.64 -16.60
C PHE A 155 35.44 -32.03 -17.97
N LYS A 156 36.62 -32.68 -18.00
CA LYS A 156 37.36 -33.01 -19.25
C LYS A 156 36.56 -33.85 -20.26
N SER A 157 35.55 -34.59 -19.82
CA SER A 157 34.69 -35.44 -20.66
C SER A 157 33.36 -34.80 -21.06
N THR A 158 33.10 -33.54 -20.65
CA THR A 158 31.84 -32.83 -20.97
C THR A 158 31.97 -31.99 -22.23
N SER A 159 30.92 -31.92 -23.05
CA SER A 159 30.86 -30.99 -24.18
C SER A 159 30.78 -29.53 -23.68
N VAL A 160 31.49 -28.62 -24.35
CA VAL A 160 31.43 -27.16 -24.10
C VAL A 160 29.98 -26.66 -24.12
N LYS A 161 29.16 -27.13 -25.08
CA LYS A 161 27.75 -26.72 -25.20
C LYS A 161 26.94 -27.05 -23.95
N VAL A 162 27.12 -28.25 -23.40
CA VAL A 162 26.42 -28.71 -22.19
C VAL A 162 26.87 -27.90 -20.97
N HIS A 163 28.17 -27.59 -20.89
CA HIS A 163 28.72 -26.75 -19.82
C HIS A 163 28.19 -25.32 -19.88
N CYS A 164 28.17 -24.68 -21.06
CA CYS A 164 27.62 -23.35 -21.23
C CYS A 164 26.13 -23.29 -20.82
N LEU A 165 25.32 -24.28 -21.21
CA LEU A 165 23.91 -24.32 -20.80
C LEU A 165 23.74 -24.38 -19.27
N LYS A 166 24.63 -25.07 -18.56
CA LYS A 166 24.64 -25.09 -17.08
C LYS A 166 25.02 -23.75 -16.43
N MET A 167 25.78 -22.89 -17.12
CA MET A 167 26.19 -21.59 -16.59
C MET A 167 25.15 -20.48 -16.79
N ILE A 168 24.18 -20.68 -17.69
CA ILE A 168 23.20 -19.65 -18.07
C ILE A 168 21.82 -19.93 -17.46
N ASN A 169 21.59 -21.16 -16.98
CA ASN A 169 20.40 -21.58 -16.22
C ASN A 169 20.65 -21.43 -14.73
#